data_AF-A0A9D3VRX2-F1
#
_entry.id   AF-A0A9D3VRX2-F1
#
_cell.length_a   1.000
_cell.length_b   1.000
_cell.length_c   1.000
_cell.angle_alpha   90.00
_cell.angle_beta   90.00
_cell.angle_gamma   90.00
#
_symmetry.space_group_name_H-M   'P 1'
#
loop_
_entity.id
_entity.type
_entity.pdbx_description
1 polymer ?
#
loop_
_entity_poly.entity_id
_entity_poly.type
_entity_poly.pdbx_seq_one_letter_code
_entity_poly.pdbx_strand_id
1 'polypeptide(L)'
;MASSLSDGFVDNRFLSTKKIRVLLDDTNFLLWRQQILLVVKAFQCQSFLDPSTLAPSRFLPDSNGVPQENADFVQFEQQDSALASWLLSSVSPGVLPHLIGMDTSAQI
;
A
#
# COMPACT_ATOMS: atom_id res chain seq x y z
N MET A 1 -28.89 -18.28 -4.55
CA MET A 1 -28.63 -17.51 -3.33
C MET A 1 -27.35 -16.73 -3.57
N ALA A 2 -27.46 -15.41 -3.60
CA ALA A 2 -26.33 -14.51 -3.81
C ALA A 2 -25.51 -14.36 -2.52
N SER A 3 -24.28 -13.86 -2.71
CA SER A 3 -23.44 -13.20 -1.70
C SER A 3 -22.34 -14.05 -1.04
N SER A 4 -21.15 -13.98 -1.65
CA SER A 4 -19.92 -13.68 -0.92
C SER A 4 -19.00 -12.90 -1.86
N LEU A 5 -19.28 -11.60 -2.03
CA LEU A 5 -18.28 -10.68 -2.56
C LEU A 5 -17.17 -10.64 -1.51
N SER A 6 -16.01 -11.23 -1.83
CA SER A 6 -14.77 -11.01 -1.10
C SER A 6 -14.36 -9.55 -1.35
N ASP A 7 -15.02 -8.68 -0.61
CA ASP A 7 -14.84 -7.24 -0.60
C ASP A 7 -13.49 -6.92 0.04
N GLY A 8 -12.64 -6.16 -0.66
CA GLY A 8 -11.43 -5.57 -0.10
C GLY A 8 -10.12 -6.36 -0.16
N PHE A 9 -10.03 -7.54 -0.77
CA PHE A 9 -8.71 -8.15 -1.02
C PHE A 9 -8.07 -7.50 -2.25
N VAL A 10 -7.22 -6.50 -2.02
CA VAL A 10 -6.27 -6.06 -3.04
C VAL A 10 -5.39 -7.28 -3.36
N ASP A 11 -5.55 -7.87 -4.55
CA ASP A 11 -4.71 -8.99 -4.97
C ASP A 11 -3.25 -8.52 -5.06
N ASN A 12 -2.45 -8.75 -4.01
CA ASN A 12 -1.01 -8.46 -3.99
C ASN A 12 -0.25 -9.13 -5.15
N ARG A 13 -0.82 -10.21 -5.73
CA ARG A 13 -0.33 -10.85 -6.95
C ARG A 13 -0.36 -9.95 -8.20
N PHE A 14 -1.25 -8.96 -8.25
CA PHE A 14 -1.36 -8.05 -9.40
C PHE A 14 -0.33 -6.92 -9.38
N LEU A 15 0.02 -6.39 -8.20
CA LEU A 15 1.13 -5.44 -8.07
C LEU A 15 2.45 -6.07 -8.53
N SER A 16 2.67 -7.35 -8.19
CA SER A 16 3.85 -8.09 -8.62
C SER A 16 3.90 -8.40 -10.13
N THR A 17 2.77 -8.39 -10.84
CA THR A 17 2.72 -8.70 -12.29
C THR A 17 2.71 -7.46 -13.17
N LYS A 18 2.32 -6.30 -12.64
CA LYS A 18 2.32 -5.04 -13.39
C LYS A 18 3.71 -4.40 -13.36
N LYS A 19 4.54 -4.77 -14.33
CA LYS A 19 5.85 -4.14 -14.55
C LYS A 19 5.66 -2.68 -14.98
N ILE A 20 5.88 -1.74 -14.06
CA ILE A 20 6.03 -0.33 -14.41
C ILE A 20 7.27 -0.25 -15.30
N ARG A 21 7.12 0.32 -16.50
CA ARG A 21 8.22 0.40 -17.47
C ARG A 21 9.19 1.55 -17.18
N VAL A 22 8.78 2.49 -16.34
CA VAL A 22 9.52 3.70 -15.99
C VAL A 22 9.89 3.61 -14.51
N LEU A 23 11.16 3.38 -14.21
CA LEU A 23 11.67 3.48 -12.85
C LEU A 23 11.85 4.96 -12.49
N LEU A 24 11.50 5.36 -11.28
CA LEU A 24 11.71 6.74 -10.82
C LEU A 24 13.18 7.10 -10.87
N ASP A 25 13.50 8.13 -11.65
CA ASP A 25 14.80 8.79 -11.69
C ASP A 25 14.63 10.29 -11.38
N ASP A 26 15.75 11.00 -11.34
CA ASP A 26 15.85 12.43 -11.05
C ASP A 26 15.19 13.34 -12.12
N THR A 27 14.82 12.78 -13.27
CA THR A 27 14.29 13.53 -14.42
C THR A 27 12.84 13.21 -14.77
N ASN A 28 12.31 12.09 -14.28
CA ASN A 28 11.04 11.53 -14.76
C ASN A 28 9.90 11.52 -13.73
N PHE A 29 10.08 12.19 -12.59
CA PHE A 29 9.14 12.17 -11.46
C PHE A 29 7.68 12.36 -11.85
N LEU A 30 7.36 13.34 -12.71
CA LEU A 30 5.97 13.62 -13.11
C LEU A 30 5.34 12.45 -13.87
N LEU A 31 6.10 11.82 -14.78
CA LEU A 31 5.64 10.68 -15.57
C LEU A 31 5.46 9.44 -14.69
N TRP A 32 6.46 9.17 -13.83
CA TRP A 32 6.40 8.09 -12.86
C TRP A 32 5.19 8.26 -11.94
N ARG A 33 5.02 9.45 -11.34
CA ARG A 33 3.89 9.76 -10.44
C ARG A 33 2.54 9.56 -11.13
N GLN A 34 2.40 9.95 -12.39
CA GLN A 34 1.16 9.73 -13.12
C GLN A 34 0.84 8.23 -13.28
N GLN A 35 1.84 7.39 -13.59
CA GLN A 35 1.65 5.95 -13.71
C GLN A 35 1.27 5.32 -12.36
N ILE A 36 1.96 5.70 -11.28
CA ILE A 36 1.64 5.26 -9.91
C ILE A 36 0.20 5.60 -9.55
N LEU A 37 -0.20 6.86 -9.72
CA LEU A 37 -1.55 7.31 -9.34
C LEU A 37 -2.65 6.57 -10.12
N LEU A 38 -2.44 6.25 -11.40
CA LEU A 38 -3.40 5.49 -12.19
C LEU A 38 -3.53 4.03 -11.70
N VAL A 39 -2.41 3.42 -11.29
CA VAL A 39 -2.41 2.07 -10.74
C VAL A 39 -3.11 2.05 -9.38
N VAL A 40 -2.76 2.97 -8.49
CA VAL A 40 -3.34 3.08 -7.14
C VAL A 40 -4.84 3.33 -7.20
N LYS A 41 -5.30 4.19 -8.12
CA LYS A 41 -6.74 4.39 -8.39
C LYS A 41 -7.44 3.12 -8.86
N ALA A 42 -6.81 2.34 -9.75
CA ALA A 42 -7.40 1.10 -10.25
C ALA A 42 -7.59 0.05 -9.15
N PHE A 43 -6.76 0.10 -8.09
CA PHE A 43 -6.81 -0.82 -6.95
C PHE A 43 -7.49 -0.24 -5.70
N GLN A 44 -8.03 0.99 -5.78
CA GLN A 44 -8.66 1.69 -4.66
C GLN A 44 -7.74 1.89 -3.43
N CYS A 45 -6.42 1.78 -3.59
CA CYS A 45 -5.44 1.96 -2.51
C CYS A 45 -5.10 3.43 -2.22
N GLN A 46 -5.94 4.39 -2.65
CA GLN A 46 -5.61 5.81 -2.57
C GLN A 46 -5.49 6.30 -1.12
N SER A 47 -6.24 5.70 -0.20
CA SER A 47 -6.19 6.01 1.23
C SER A 47 -4.80 5.73 1.83
N PHE A 48 -4.11 4.70 1.37
CA PHE A 48 -2.78 4.35 1.87
C PHE A 48 -1.71 5.40 1.53
N LEU A 49 -1.90 6.16 0.43
CA LEU A 49 -1.02 7.28 0.08
C LEU A 49 -1.36 8.58 0.81
N ASP A 50 -2.49 8.62 1.53
CA ASP A 50 -2.92 9.81 2.25
C ASP A 50 -2.36 9.77 3.68
N PRO A 51 -1.47 10.70 4.07
CA PRO A 51 -0.91 10.75 5.42
C PRO A 51 -1.96 11.00 6.52
N SER A 52 -3.16 11.46 6.14
CA SER A 52 -4.28 11.67 7.07
C SER A 52 -5.10 10.41 7.32
N THR A 53 -4.89 9.33 6.56
CA THR A 53 -5.55 8.05 6.80
C THR A 53 -5.07 7.45 8.11
N LEU A 54 -5.99 7.25 9.05
CA LEU A 54 -5.70 6.61 10.32
C LEU A 54 -5.76 5.09 10.16
N ALA A 55 -4.67 4.43 10.54
CA ALA A 55 -4.65 2.98 10.64
C ALA A 55 -5.68 2.50 11.69
N PRO A 56 -6.32 1.33 11.49
CA PRO A 56 -7.15 0.71 12.51
C PRO A 56 -6.38 0.51 13.82
N SER A 57 -7.09 0.42 14.95
CA SER A 57 -6.44 0.09 16.22
C SER A 57 -5.87 -1.32 16.17
N ARG A 58 -4.58 -1.49 16.52
CA ARG A 58 -3.89 -2.80 16.53
C ARG A 58 -4.56 -3.80 17.46
N PHE A 59 -5.03 -3.33 18.61
CA PHE A 59 -5.72 -4.17 19.58
C PHE A 59 -7.13 -3.63 19.82
N LEU A 60 -8.10 -4.54 19.85
CA LEU A 60 -9.47 -4.26 20.23
C LEU A 60 -9.88 -5.17 21.40
N PRO A 61 -10.62 -4.66 22.39
CA PRO A 61 -11.11 -5.49 23.48
C PRO A 61 -12.14 -6.50 22.96
N ASP A 62 -12.01 -7.75 23.37
CA ASP A 62 -13.03 -8.77 23.16
C ASP A 62 -14.25 -8.58 24.09
N SER A 63 -15.22 -9.48 24.01
CA SER A 63 -16.42 -9.45 24.86
C SER A 63 -16.13 -9.51 26.37
N ASN A 64 -14.92 -9.92 26.76
CA ASN A 64 -14.44 -10.00 28.15
C ASN A 64 -13.49 -8.84 28.51
N GLY A 65 -13.25 -7.89 27.61
CA GLY A 65 -12.33 -6.77 27.79
C GLY A 65 -10.86 -7.13 27.62
N VAL A 66 -10.54 -8.33 27.12
CA VAL A 66 -9.16 -8.75 26.85
C VAL A 66 -8.73 -8.18 25.49
N PRO A 67 -7.58 -7.49 25.39
CA PRO A 67 -7.09 -6.99 24.12
C PRO A 67 -6.76 -8.15 23.18
N GLN A 68 -7.45 -8.19 22.03
CA GLN A 68 -7.23 -9.11 20.92
C GLN A 68 -6.67 -8.35 19.72
N GLU A 69 -5.89 -9.05 18.91
CA GLU A 69 -5.38 -8.48 17.65
C GLU A 69 -6.53 -8.19 16.69
N ASN A 70 -6.53 -6.99 16.13
CA ASN A 70 -7.56 -6.58 15.19
C ASN A 70 -7.24 -7.10 13.78
N ALA A 71 -8.10 -7.96 13.24
CA ALA A 71 -7.96 -8.47 11.88
C ALA A 71 -7.92 -7.36 10.83
N ASP A 72 -8.66 -6.25 11.05
CA ASP A 72 -8.66 -5.10 10.15
C ASP A 72 -7.29 -4.39 10.16
N PHE A 73 -6.62 -4.33 11.31
CA PHE A 73 -5.27 -3.78 11.40
C PHE A 73 -4.26 -4.66 10.64
N VAL A 74 -4.33 -5.98 10.82
CA VAL A 74 -3.45 -6.92 10.12
C VAL A 74 -3.64 -6.82 8.60
N GLN A 75 -4.88 -6.73 8.14
CA GLN A 75 -5.17 -6.55 6.71
C GLN A 75 -4.66 -5.21 6.20
N PHE A 76 -4.87 -4.12 6.95
CA PHE A 76 -4.35 -2.80 6.61
C PHE A 76 -2.82 -2.81 6.49
N GLU A 77 -2.11 -3.35 7.50
CA GLU A 77 -0.64 -3.43 7.54
C GLU A 77 -0.10 -4.27 6.37
N GLN A 78 -0.77 -5.38 6.05
CA GLN A 78 -0.39 -6.22 4.91
C GLN A 78 -0.55 -5.49 3.56
N GLN A 79 -1.63 -4.72 3.39
CA GLN A 79 -1.89 -3.96 2.16
C GLN A 79 -0.92 -2.78 2.01
N ASP A 80 -0.69 -2.03 3.09
CA ASP A 80 0.25 -0.92 3.09
C ASP A 80 1.68 -1.40 2.79
N SER A 81 2.12 -2.47 3.45
CA SER A 81 3.44 -3.07 3.22
C SER A 81 3.63 -3.57 1.79
N ALA A 82 2.58 -4.15 1.19
CA ALA A 82 2.62 -4.60 -0.19
C ALA A 82 2.70 -3.42 -1.17
N LEU A 83 1.96 -2.35 -0.90
CA LEU A 83 2.01 -1.13 -1.70
C LEU A 83 3.38 -0.44 -1.58
N ALA A 84 3.91 -0.32 -0.36
CA ALA A 84 5.24 0.24 -0.10
C ALA A 84 6.34 -0.55 -0.83
N SER A 85 6.33 -1.88 -0.71
CA SER A 85 7.25 -2.77 -1.43
C SER A 85 7.16 -2.60 -2.96
N TRP A 86 5.94 -2.48 -3.48
CA TRP A 86 5.71 -2.23 -4.89
C TRP A 86 6.21 -0.85 -5.34
N LEU A 87 5.97 0.22 -4.56
CA LEU A 87 6.49 1.56 -4.83
C LEU A 87 8.02 1.55 -4.87
N LEU A 88 8.68 0.95 -3.87
CA LEU A 88 10.14 0.81 -3.85
C LEU A 88 10.68 0.04 -5.07
N SER A 89 9.97 -0.99 -5.53
CA SER A 89 10.34 -1.74 -6.75
C SER A 89 10.26 -0.90 -8.03
N SER A 90 9.51 0.21 -7.99
CA SER A 90 9.36 1.15 -9.10
C SER A 90 10.37 2.30 -9.07
N VAL A 91 11.31 2.30 -8.13
CA VAL A 91 12.31 3.35 -7.95
C VAL A 91 13.67 2.89 -8.48
N SER A 92 14.40 3.78 -9.15
CA SER A 92 15.75 3.45 -9.65
C SER A 92 16.76 3.32 -8.49
N PRO A 93 17.83 2.53 -8.66
CA PRO A 93 18.88 2.39 -7.64
C PRO A 93 19.55 3.71 -7.21
N GLY A 94 19.53 4.75 -8.05
CA GLY A 94 20.09 6.06 -7.71
C GLY A 94 19.23 6.85 -6.71
N VAL A 95 17.93 6.60 -6.68
CA VAL A 95 16.98 7.30 -5.80
C VAL A 95 16.70 6.49 -4.53
N LEU A 96 16.76 5.15 -4.59
CA LEU A 96 16.51 4.24 -3.45
C LEU A 96 17.21 4.62 -2.13
N PRO A 97 18.48 5.08 -2.09
CA PRO A 97 19.13 5.48 -0.84
C PRO A 97 18.40 6.60 -0.09
N HIS A 98 17.64 7.44 -0.78
CA HIS A 98 16.86 8.53 -0.18
C HIS A 98 15.57 8.07 0.48
N LEU A 99 15.15 6.82 0.22
CA LEU A 99 13.90 6.24 0.72
C LEU A 99 14.14 5.25 1.88
N ILE A 100 15.37 5.16 2.39
CA ILE A 100 15.70 4.27 3.50
C ILE A 100 14.96 4.71 4.77
N GLY A 101 14.31 3.76 5.45
CA GLY A 101 13.54 4.01 6.68
C GLY A 101 12.13 4.53 6.43
N MET A 102 11.65 4.48 5.18
CA MET A 102 10.26 4.77 4.84
C MET A 102 9.50 3.45 4.82
N ASP A 103 8.78 3.20 5.91
CA ASP A 103 8.19 1.89 6.20
C ASP A 103 6.71 1.79 5.75
N THR A 104 6.11 2.93 5.38
CA THR A 104 4.71 3.02 4.93
C THR A 104 4.62 3.59 3.53
N SER A 105 3.55 3.25 2.81
CA SER A 105 3.37 3.75 1.44
C SER A 105 3.13 5.26 1.36
N ALA A 106 2.61 5.89 2.42
CA ALA A 106 2.45 7.34 2.53
C ALA A 106 3.78 8.10 2.70
N GLN A 107 4.83 7.43 3.17
CA GLN A 107 6.15 8.04 3.35
C GLN A 107 6.94 8.06 2.04
N ILE A 108 6.77 7.04 1.18
CA ILE A 108 7.46 6.86 -0.12
C ILE A 108 7.00 7.86 -1.18
#